data_AF-U6DXC5-F1
#
_entry.id   AF-U6DXC5-F1
#
_cell.length_a   1.000
_cell.length_b   1.000
_cell.length_c   1.000
_cell.angle_alpha   90.00
_cell.angle_beta   90.00
_cell.angle_gamma   90.00
#
_symmetry.space_group_name_H-M   'P 1'
#
loop_
_entity.id
_entity.type
_entity.pdbx_description
1 polymer ?
#
loop_
_entity_poly.entity_id
_entity_poly.type
_entity_poly.pdbx_seq_one_letter_code
_entity_poly.pdbx_strand_id
1 'polypeptide(L)'
;GFEEERKLAQLKSQGKGAGGEDLIMLDIYAIEELREKGLEATDDSPKYNYHSDSSGSYAFESAVATVMALRRDKMFVEEVCTGQECGVVLDKTCFYAEQGGQIY
;
A
#
# COMPACT_ATOMS: atom_id res chain seq x y z
N GLY A 1 -19.79 -9.66 17.50
CA GLY A 1 -19.41 -8.80 18.64
C GLY A 1 -18.93 -7.44 18.16
N PHE A 2 -18.74 -6.45 19.05
CA PHE A 2 -18.34 -5.07 18.68
C PHE A 2 -17.15 -5.00 17.70
N GLU A 3 -16.14 -5.87 17.87
CA GLU A 3 -15.00 -5.96 16.96
C GLU A 3 -15.38 -6.48 15.56
N GLU A 4 -16.24 -7.49 15.46
CA GLU A 4 -16.72 -8.00 14.17
C GLU A 4 -17.53 -6.94 13.41
N GLU A 5 -18.38 -6.19 14.12
CA GLU A 5 -19.17 -5.12 13.51
C GLU A 5 -18.27 -3.97 13.02
N ARG A 6 -17.21 -3.65 13.78
CA ARG A 6 -16.19 -2.68 13.35
C ARG A 6 -15.43 -3.16 12.11
N LYS A 7 -15.02 -4.43 12.06
CA LYS A 7 -14.38 -5.04 10.87
C LYS A 7 -15.30 -4.97 9.65
N LEU A 8 -16.57 -5.35 9.81
CA LEU A 8 -17.57 -5.31 8.73
C LEU A 8 -17.83 -3.90 8.22
N ALA A 9 -17.88 -2.90 9.11
CA ALA A 9 -18.03 -1.50 8.72
C ALA A 9 -16.81 -0.99 7.92
N GLN A 10 -15.60 -1.39 8.32
CA GLN A 10 -14.37 -1.00 7.63
C GLN A 10 -14.23 -1.67 6.26
N LEU A 11 -14.57 -2.96 6.15
CA LEU A 11 -14.69 -3.67 4.87
C LEU A 11 -15.68 -2.99 3.91
N LYS A 12 -16.83 -2.54 4.41
CA LYS A 12 -17.83 -1.81 3.61
C LYS A 12 -17.38 -0.42 3.19
N SER A 13 -16.46 0.19 3.95
CA SER A 13 -15.90 1.52 3.67
C SER A 13 -14.69 1.50 2.75
N GLN A 14 -14.08 0.33 2.50
CA GLN A 14 -13.05 0.22 1.47
C GLN A 14 -13.67 0.53 0.11
N GLY A 15 -13.13 1.56 -0.55
CA GLY A 15 -13.55 1.94 -1.90
C GLY A 15 -13.46 0.74 -2.82
N LYS A 16 -14.54 0.45 -3.56
CA LYS A 16 -14.52 -0.63 -4.55
C LYS A 16 -13.61 -0.21 -5.70
N GLY A 17 -12.44 -0.84 -5.80
CA GLY A 17 -11.66 -0.80 -7.04
C GLY A 17 -12.48 -1.32 -8.21
N ALA A 18 -12.24 -0.81 -9.40
CA ALA A 18 -12.91 -1.27 -10.59
C ALA A 18 -12.10 -2.42 -11.22
N GLY A 19 -12.66 -3.62 -11.28
CA GLY A 19 -12.05 -4.75 -12.01
C GLY A 19 -10.88 -5.42 -11.27
N GLY A 20 -9.75 -5.65 -11.97
CA GLY A 20 -8.59 -6.41 -11.49
C GLY A 20 -7.93 -5.86 -10.22
N GLU A 21 -8.18 -4.59 -9.90
CA GLU A 21 -7.73 -3.93 -8.66
C GLU A 21 -8.18 -4.68 -7.39
N ASP A 22 -9.36 -5.32 -7.39
CA ASP A 22 -9.85 -6.10 -6.24
C ASP A 22 -8.96 -7.32 -5.92
N LEU A 23 -8.22 -7.85 -6.90
CA LEU A 23 -7.33 -9.00 -6.71
C LEU A 23 -6.02 -8.63 -6.01
N ILE A 24 -5.69 -7.35 -5.98
CA ILE A 24 -4.39 -6.83 -5.53
C ILE A 24 -4.52 -5.92 -4.31
N MET A 25 -5.69 -5.30 -4.08
CA MET A 25 -5.90 -4.45 -2.92
C MET A 25 -5.67 -5.17 -1.58
N LEU A 26 -5.19 -4.40 -0.61
CA LEU A 26 -5.09 -4.82 0.79
C LEU A 26 -6.44 -4.64 1.46
N ASP A 27 -7.19 -5.73 1.60
CA ASP A 27 -8.36 -5.78 2.48
C ASP A 27 -7.96 -5.90 3.96
N ILE A 28 -8.93 -5.86 4.87
CA ILE A 28 -8.65 -5.95 6.31
C ILE A 28 -7.92 -7.24 6.69
N TYR A 29 -8.22 -8.36 6.02
CA TYR A 29 -7.59 -9.65 6.31
C TYR A 29 -6.14 -9.65 5.82
N ALA A 30 -5.89 -9.05 4.67
CA ALA A 30 -4.54 -8.86 4.14
C ALA A 30 -3.67 -8.00 5.08
N ILE A 31 -4.22 -6.92 5.62
CA ILE A 31 -3.52 -6.04 6.58
C ILE A 31 -3.24 -6.79 7.89
N GLU A 32 -4.21 -7.57 8.39
CA GLU A 32 -4.02 -8.42 9.57
C GLU A 32 -2.92 -9.46 9.36
N GLU A 33 -2.90 -10.13 8.21
CA GLU A 33 -1.86 -11.11 7.87
C GLU A 33 -0.45 -10.47 7.85
N LEU A 34 -0.31 -9.25 7.32
CA LEU A 34 0.98 -8.53 7.34
C LEU A 34 1.40 -8.17 8.76
N ARG A 35 0.46 -7.73 9.62
CA ARG A 35 0.73 -7.43 11.02
C ARG A 35 1.14 -8.67 11.81
N GLU A 36 0.49 -9.81 11.57
CA GLU A 36 0.86 -11.10 12.19
C GLU A 36 2.26 -11.56 11.74
N LYS A 37 2.67 -11.22 10.51
CA LYS A 37 4.05 -11.41 10.01
C LYS A 37 5.06 -10.40 10.57
N GLY A 38 4.63 -9.45 11.40
CA GLY A 38 5.48 -8.43 12.00
C GLY A 38 5.93 -7.34 11.03
N LEU A 39 5.21 -7.15 9.91
CA LEU A 39 5.44 -6.01 9.03
C LEU A 39 4.84 -4.74 9.64
N GLU A 40 5.69 -3.73 9.78
CA GLU A 40 5.28 -2.37 10.12
C GLU A 40 4.52 -1.72 8.95
N ALA A 41 3.77 -0.66 9.24
CA ALA A 41 3.12 0.13 8.20
C ALA A 41 4.16 0.79 7.29
N THR A 42 3.85 0.92 6.00
CA THR A 42 4.72 1.59 5.03
C THR A 42 4.95 3.04 5.45
N ASP A 43 6.22 3.45 5.55
CA ASP A 43 6.61 4.84 5.82
C ASP A 43 6.28 5.73 4.62
N ASP A 44 5.38 6.68 4.83
CA ASP A 44 4.90 7.58 3.79
C ASP A 44 5.41 9.02 3.93
N SER A 45 6.34 9.25 4.86
CA SER A 45 7.04 10.53 5.00
C SER A 45 7.74 11.01 3.72
N PRO A 46 8.24 10.15 2.80
CA PRO A 46 8.84 10.60 1.54
C PRO A 46 7.89 11.39 0.62
N LYS A 47 6.56 11.26 0.77
CA LYS A 47 5.57 12.08 0.03
C LYS A 47 5.80 13.58 0.19
N TYR A 48 6.32 13.97 1.35
CA TYR A 48 6.52 15.36 1.75
C TYR A 48 7.99 15.77 1.77
N ASN A 49 8.89 14.91 1.31
CA ASN A 49 10.34 15.18 1.27
C ASN A 49 10.72 15.99 0.01
N TYR A 50 10.21 17.22 -0.05
CA TYR A 50 10.54 18.19 -1.08
C TYR A 50 10.81 19.55 -0.45
N HIS A 51 11.67 20.35 -1.08
CA HIS A 51 12.00 21.69 -0.62
C HIS A 51 12.01 22.69 -1.77
N SER A 52 11.70 23.95 -1.48
CA SER A 52 11.84 25.04 -2.45
C SER A 52 13.21 25.70 -2.32
N ASP A 53 13.81 26.03 -3.45
CA ASP A 53 15.01 26.87 -3.48
C ASP A 53 14.65 28.37 -3.44
N SER A 54 15.67 29.24 -3.42
CA SER A 54 15.49 30.69 -3.41
C SER A 54 14.81 31.25 -4.68
N SER A 55 14.70 30.45 -5.74
CA SER A 55 13.98 30.80 -6.98
C SER A 55 12.49 30.38 -6.95
N GLY A 56 12.07 29.65 -5.91
CA GLY A 56 10.73 29.07 -5.81
C GLY A 56 10.58 27.74 -6.57
N SER A 57 11.67 27.15 -7.06
CA SER A 57 11.66 25.84 -7.70
C SER A 57 11.68 24.73 -6.65
N TYR A 58 10.90 23.68 -6.86
CA TYR A 58 10.85 22.52 -5.96
C TYR A 58 11.86 21.45 -6.37
N ALA A 59 12.65 20.99 -5.41
CA ALA A 59 13.50 19.82 -5.52
C ALA A 59 12.85 18.63 -4.79
N PHE A 60 12.83 17.48 -5.46
CA PHE A 60 12.27 16.23 -4.96
C PHE A 60 13.40 15.21 -4.82
N GLU A 61 13.45 14.52 -3.69
CA GLU A 61 14.43 13.46 -3.49
C GLU A 61 13.99 12.15 -4.14
N SER A 62 14.96 11.35 -4.58
CA SER A 62 14.68 10.00 -5.08
C SER A 62 14.35 9.08 -3.91
N ALA A 63 13.23 8.37 -4.00
CA ALA A 63 12.85 7.35 -3.03
C ALA A 63 13.33 5.97 -3.49
N VAL A 64 14.12 5.30 -2.65
CA VAL A 64 14.57 3.91 -2.86
C VAL A 64 13.99 3.05 -1.75
N ALA A 65 13.07 2.14 -2.08
CA ALA A 65 12.35 1.30 -1.13
C ALA A 65 12.70 -0.19 -1.29
N THR A 66 12.42 -0.95 -0.24
CA THR A 66 12.59 -2.40 -0.21
C THR A 66 11.24 -3.09 -0.40
N VAL A 67 11.19 -4.12 -1.25
CA VAL A 67 10.00 -4.97 -1.41
C VAL A 67 9.84 -5.85 -0.18
N MET A 68 8.73 -5.67 0.54
CA MET A 68 8.41 -6.39 1.77
C MET A 68 7.48 -7.58 1.52
N ALA A 69 6.57 -7.46 0.56
CA ALA A 69 5.68 -8.55 0.16
C ALA A 69 5.14 -8.34 -1.26
N LEU A 70 4.72 -9.43 -1.90
CA LEU A 70 3.99 -9.42 -3.17
C LEU A 70 2.58 -9.95 -2.95
N ARG A 71 1.58 -9.30 -3.55
CA ARG A 71 0.17 -9.70 -3.44
C ARG A 71 -0.42 -9.97 -4.82
N ARG A 72 -1.03 -11.14 -4.99
CA ARG A 72 -1.66 -11.56 -6.24
C ARG A 72 -2.84 -12.47 -5.93
N ASP A 73 -3.95 -12.32 -6.66
CA ASP A 73 -5.15 -13.14 -6.50
C ASP A 73 -5.62 -13.23 -5.03
N LYS A 74 -5.59 -12.10 -4.31
CA LYS A 74 -5.94 -11.94 -2.88
C LYS A 74 -5.04 -12.70 -1.89
N MET A 75 -3.88 -13.18 -2.34
CA MET A 75 -2.92 -13.92 -1.52
C MET A 75 -1.55 -13.24 -1.56
N PHE A 76 -0.76 -13.42 -0.50
CA PHE A 76 0.65 -13.08 -0.55
C PHE A 76 1.47 -14.22 -1.15
N VAL A 77 2.40 -13.89 -2.04
CA VAL A 77 3.23 -14.84 -2.79
C VAL A 77 4.70 -14.49 -2.62
N GLU A 78 5.57 -15.49 -2.77
CA GLU A 78 7.03 -15.29 -2.68
C GLU A 78 7.63 -14.77 -3.99
N GLU A 79 7.00 -15.07 -5.13
CA GLU A 79 7.48 -14.69 -6.45
C GLU A 79 6.34 -14.39 -7.44
N VAL A 80 6.67 -13.63 -8.47
CA VAL A 80 5.81 -13.36 -9.64
C VAL A 80 6.65 -13.44 -10.92
N CYS A 81 6.04 -13.91 -12.00
CA CYS A 81 6.67 -14.09 -13.30
C CYS A 81 6.30 -12.98 -14.28
N THR A 82 7.10 -12.83 -15.34
CA THR A 82 6.82 -11.88 -16.42
C THR A 82 5.41 -12.03 -16.97
N GLY A 83 4.70 -10.92 -17.11
CA GLY A 83 3.32 -10.87 -17.61
C GLY A 83 2.24 -11.05 -16.53
N GLN A 84 2.63 -11.27 -15.27
CA GLN A 84 1.68 -11.30 -14.15
C GLN A 84 1.53 -9.91 -13.53
N GLU A 85 0.29 -9.55 -13.22
CA GLU A 85 -0.04 -8.38 -12.41
C GLU A 85 0.03 -8.75 -10.92
N CYS A 86 0.60 -7.88 -10.11
CA CYS A 86 0.67 -8.03 -8.66
C CYS A 86 0.80 -6.68 -7.97
N GLY A 87 0.44 -6.64 -6.68
CA GLY A 87 0.73 -5.55 -5.77
C GLY A 87 2.07 -5.75 -5.11
N VAL A 88 2.74 -4.64 -4.85
CA VAL A 88 4.03 -4.60 -4.16
C VAL A 88 3.85 -3.83 -2.87
N VAL A 89 4.12 -4.49 -1.74
CA VAL A 89 4.20 -3.84 -0.43
C VAL A 89 5.65 -3.38 -0.23
N LEU A 90 5.82 -2.11 0.14
CA LEU A 90 7.12 -1.48 0.33
C LEU A 90 7.31 -1.06 1.78
N ASP A 91 8.57 -0.95 2.21
CA ASP A 91 8.92 -0.36 3.51
C ASP A 91 8.61 1.14 3.57
N LYS A 92 8.73 1.85 2.44
CA LYS A 92 8.38 3.26 2.30
C LYS A 92 7.87 3.62 0.90
N THR A 93 7.16 4.74 0.80
CA THR A 93 6.60 5.21 -0.47
C THR A 93 6.55 6.74 -0.57
N CYS A 94 6.76 7.26 -1.77
CA CYS A 94 6.45 8.64 -2.12
C CYS A 94 5.09 8.79 -2.83
N PHE A 95 4.34 7.70 -3.00
CA PHE A 95 3.04 7.71 -3.66
C PHE A 95 1.91 8.01 -2.69
N TYR A 96 1.03 8.93 -3.06
CA TYR A 96 -0.27 9.13 -2.42
C TYR A 96 -1.17 7.91 -2.62
N ALA A 97 -2.09 7.74 -1.68
CA ALA A 97 -3.20 6.80 -1.69
C ALA A 97 -3.80 6.51 -3.09
N GLU A 98 -4.19 7.57 -3.78
CA GLU A 98 -4.83 7.53 -5.10
C GLU A 98 -3.90 7.12 -6.26
N GLN A 99 -2.59 7.05 -6.01
CA GLN A 99 -1.53 6.73 -6.97
C GLN A 99 -0.76 5.44 -6.58
N GLY A 100 -1.38 4.57 -5.78
CA GLY A 100 -0.79 3.31 -5.35
C GLY A 100 -0.07 3.35 -4.00
N GLY A 101 -0.20 4.45 -3.25
CA GLY A 101 0.11 4.49 -1.82
C GLY A 101 -0.95 3.76 -0.98
N GLN A 102 -0.64 3.47 0.29
CA GLN A 102 -1.62 2.86 1.21
C GLN A 102 -2.64 3.89 1.71
N ILE A 103 -3.89 3.44 1.87
CA ILE A 103 -4.99 4.16 2.53
C ILE A 103 -5.36 3.37 3.79
N TYR A 104 -5.00 3.92 4.95
CA TYR A 104 -5.33 3.47 6.33
C TYR A 104 -5.02 2.01 6.70
#